data_AF-A0A2S4ZYT9-F1
#
_entry.id   AF-A0A2S4ZYT9-F1
#
_cell.length_a   1.000
_cell.length_b   1.000
_cell.length_c   1.000
_cell.angle_alpha   90.00
_cell.angle_beta   90.00
_cell.angle_gamma   90.00
#
_symmetry.space_group_name_H-M   'P 1'
#
loop_
_entity.id
_entity.type
_entity.pdbx_description
1 polymer ?
#
loop_
_entity_poly.entity_id
_entity_poly.type
_entity_poly.pdbx_seq_one_letter_code
_entity_poly.pdbx_strand_id
1 'polypeptide(L)'
;MNPQNLNWHQLLSSIQDVMETDGEKLKSYVEFYKKKRGEANADENELYRLYQRVLYDKTRFDLITELLYRMENLNFQIILLGIDDCIEKYKKISGKHPLDYVITVRKEFSTFKIYFMEI
;
A
#
# COMPACT_ATOMS: atom_id res chain seq x y z
N MET A 1 -28.68 13.94 1.90
CA MET A 1 -27.69 13.09 2.60
C MET A 1 -26.44 13.92 2.79
N ASN A 2 -25.98 14.08 4.04
CA ASN A 2 -24.85 14.95 4.37
C ASN A 2 -23.55 14.13 4.25
N PRO A 3 -22.60 14.46 3.35
CA PRO A 3 -21.40 13.66 3.09
C PRO A 3 -20.31 13.79 4.17
N GLN A 4 -20.62 14.33 5.35
CA GLN A 4 -19.65 14.87 6.31
C GLN A 4 -19.22 13.94 7.46
N ASN A 5 -19.44 12.63 7.40
CA ASN A 5 -18.96 11.73 8.48
C ASN A 5 -18.33 10.44 7.96
N LEU A 6 -17.59 10.50 6.85
CA LEU A 6 -16.62 9.46 6.52
C LEU A 6 -15.41 9.66 7.44
N ASN A 7 -15.48 9.08 8.65
CA ASN A 7 -14.37 9.15 9.60
C ASN A 7 -13.22 8.28 9.07
N TRP A 8 -12.22 8.95 8.48
CA TRP A 8 -11.02 8.33 7.93
C TRP A 8 -10.35 7.34 8.90
N HIS A 9 -10.38 7.62 10.21
CA HIS A 9 -9.82 6.73 11.22
C HIS A 9 -10.62 5.44 11.38
N GLN A 10 -11.95 5.50 11.26
CA GLN A 10 -12.81 4.30 11.27
C GLN A 10 -12.56 3.44 10.03
N LEU A 11 -12.38 4.07 8.87
CA LEU A 11 -12.03 3.36 7.64
C LEU A 11 -10.66 2.68 7.76
N LEU A 12 -9.64 3.41 8.24
CA LEU A 12 -8.31 2.85 8.48
C LEU A 12 -8.36 1.68 9.46
N SER A 13 -9.05 1.84 10.59
CA SER A 13 -9.26 0.76 11.57
C SER A 13 -9.94 -0.46 10.95
N SER A 14 -10.99 -0.26 10.15
CA SER A 14 -11.67 -1.37 9.46
C SER A 14 -10.76 -2.08 8.44
N ILE A 15 -9.88 -1.33 7.77
CA ILE A 15 -8.90 -1.93 6.85
C ILE A 15 -7.83 -2.71 7.64
N GLN A 16 -7.37 -2.19 8.78
CA GLN A 16 -6.46 -2.90 9.68
C GLN A 16 -7.07 -4.23 10.17
N ASP A 17 -8.32 -4.23 10.60
CA ASP A 17 -9.02 -5.45 11.06
C ASP A 17 -9.10 -6.53 9.96
N VAL A 18 -9.40 -6.11 8.72
CA VAL A 18 -9.42 -7.01 7.56
C VAL A 18 -8.02 -7.57 7.29
N MET A 19 -6.99 -6.74 7.43
CA MET A 19 -5.61 -7.18 7.26
C MET A 19 -5.18 -8.16 8.34
N GLU A 20 -5.48 -7.92 9.61
CA GLU A 20 -5.18 -8.88 10.68
C GLU A 20 -5.80 -10.25 10.38
N THR A 21 -7.09 -10.26 10.00
CA THR A 21 -7.82 -11.47 9.61
C THR A 21 -7.15 -12.18 8.42
N ASP A 22 -6.75 -11.44 7.39
CA ASP A 22 -6.10 -12.03 6.21
C ASP A 22 -4.68 -12.52 6.52
N GLY A 23 -3.98 -11.88 7.46
CA GLY A 23 -2.69 -12.33 7.98
C GLY A 23 -2.78 -13.67 8.72
N GLU A 24 -3.81 -13.85 9.56
CA GLU A 24 -4.09 -15.12 10.23
C GLU A 24 -4.41 -16.24 9.24
N LYS A 25 -5.25 -15.95 8.23
CA LYS A 25 -5.56 -16.91 7.17
C LYS A 25 -4.31 -17.32 6.38
N LEU A 26 -3.46 -16.35 6.01
CA LEU A 26 -2.21 -16.62 5.30
C LEU A 26 -1.29 -17.52 6.13
N LYS A 27 -1.16 -17.24 7.43
CA LYS A 27 -0.38 -18.08 8.36
C LYS A 27 -0.91 -19.53 8.37
N SER A 28 -2.22 -19.70 8.47
CA SER A 28 -2.88 -21.01 8.42
C SER A 28 -2.62 -21.73 7.09
N TYR A 29 -2.70 -21.04 5.95
CA TYR A 29 -2.40 -21.63 4.64
C TYR A 29 -0.92 -22.02 4.48
N VAL A 30 0.01 -21.22 5.01
CA VAL A 30 1.44 -21.56 5.04
C VAL A 30 1.69 -22.82 5.88
N GLU A 31 1.07 -22.91 7.06
CA GLU A 31 1.18 -24.08 7.93
C GLU A 31 0.58 -25.34 7.28
N PHE A 32 -0.58 -25.20 6.65
CA PHE A 32 -1.22 -26.28 5.90
C PHE A 32 -0.34 -26.77 4.74
N TYR A 33 0.23 -25.85 3.96
CA TYR A 33 1.16 -26.19 2.88
C TYR A 33 2.40 -26.94 3.40
N LYS A 34 3.02 -26.46 4.50
CA LYS A 34 4.17 -27.12 5.13
C LYS A 34 3.85 -28.54 5.59
N LYS A 35 2.67 -28.73 6.20
CA LYS A 35 2.19 -30.05 6.63
C LYS A 35 2.03 -30.98 5.43
N LYS A 36 1.31 -30.52 4.39
CA LYS A 36 1.06 -31.29 3.17
C LYS A 36 2.34 -31.69 2.45
N ARG A 37 3.32 -30.77 2.37
CA ARG A 37 4.63 -31.04 1.77
C ARG A 37 5.42 -32.14 2.49
N GLY A 38 5.18 -32.33 3.79
CA GLY A 38 5.81 -33.38 4.59
C GLY A 38 5.16 -34.76 4.47
N GLU A 39 4.03 -34.89 3.75
CA GLU A 39 3.34 -36.17 3.56
C GLU A 39 4.09 -37.02 2.52
N ALA A 40 4.31 -38.31 2.82
CA ALA A 40 5.13 -39.21 1.99
C ALA A 40 4.58 -39.43 0.56
N ASN A 41 3.28 -39.22 0.36
CA ASN A 41 2.58 -39.42 -0.91
C ASN A 41 1.89 -38.14 -1.39
N ALA A 42 2.44 -36.96 -1.07
CA ALA A 42 1.82 -35.71 -1.47
C ALA A 42 1.77 -35.57 -3.00
N ASP A 43 0.59 -35.27 -3.54
CA ASP A 43 0.42 -34.99 -4.97
C ASP A 43 1.15 -33.69 -5.34
N GLU A 44 2.13 -33.78 -6.24
CA GLU A 44 2.93 -32.65 -6.69
C GLU A 44 2.08 -31.54 -7.34
N ASN A 45 1.02 -31.88 -8.06
CA ASN A 45 0.13 -30.91 -8.67
C ASN A 45 -0.72 -30.19 -7.61
N GLU A 46 -1.17 -30.92 -6.59
CA GLU A 46 -1.87 -30.33 -5.46
C GLU A 46 -0.95 -29.39 -4.67
N LEU A 47 0.27 -29.84 -4.37
CA LEU A 47 1.30 -29.02 -3.70
C LEU A 47 1.64 -27.76 -4.49
N TYR A 48 1.77 -27.85 -5.81
CA TYR A 48 2.04 -26.70 -6.66
C TYR A 48 0.89 -25.69 -6.63
N ARG A 49 -0.37 -26.14 -6.71
CA ARG A 49 -1.54 -25.25 -6.59
C ARG A 49 -1.59 -24.55 -5.23
N LEU A 50 -1.31 -25.28 -4.15
CA LEU A 50 -1.24 -24.71 -2.80
C LEU A 50 -0.12 -23.67 -2.69
N TYR A 51 1.05 -23.96 -3.26
CA TYR A 51 2.16 -23.01 -3.30
C TYR A 51 1.78 -21.72 -4.05
N GLN A 52 1.20 -21.83 -5.24
CA GLN A 52 0.78 -20.66 -6.03
C GLN A 52 -0.24 -19.81 -5.29
N ARG A 53 -1.20 -20.44 -4.60
CA ARG A 53 -2.16 -19.74 -3.75
C ARG A 53 -1.48 -18.98 -2.61
N VAL A 54 -0.59 -19.64 -1.87
CA VAL A 54 0.15 -19.01 -0.76
C VAL A 54 0.99 -17.83 -1.27
N LEU A 55 1.65 -17.98 -2.42
CA LEU A 55 2.45 -16.92 -3.02
C LEU A 55 1.58 -15.71 -3.42
N TYR A 56 0.43 -15.96 -4.03
CA TYR A 56 -0.51 -14.92 -4.42
C TYR A 56 -1.06 -14.16 -3.19
N ASP A 57 -1.56 -14.90 -2.20
CA ASP A 57 -2.14 -14.32 -0.98
C ASP A 57 -1.08 -13.51 -0.21
N LYS A 58 0.16 -14.01 -0.13
CA LYS A 58 1.28 -13.27 0.46
C LYS A 58 1.59 -11.98 -0.29
N THR A 59 1.70 -12.04 -1.61
CA THR A 59 2.03 -10.86 -2.43
C THR A 59 0.96 -9.77 -2.27
N ARG A 60 -0.31 -10.17 -2.26
CA ARG A 60 -1.44 -9.27 -2.02
C ARG A 60 -1.38 -8.65 -0.62
N PHE A 61 -1.12 -9.46 0.40
CA PHE A 61 -1.00 -9.01 1.78
C PHE A 61 0.14 -8.00 1.95
N ASP A 62 1.32 -8.29 1.41
CA ASP A 62 2.49 -7.41 1.49
C ASP A 62 2.21 -6.06 0.82
N LEU A 63 1.55 -6.05 -0.35
CA LEU A 63 1.16 -4.83 -1.06
C LEU A 63 0.22 -3.95 -0.24
N ILE A 64 -0.85 -4.53 0.33
CA ILE A 64 -1.85 -3.77 1.09
C ILE A 64 -1.22 -3.24 2.39
N THR A 65 -0.37 -4.04 3.04
CA THR A 65 0.36 -3.62 4.25
C THR A 65 1.25 -2.42 3.97
N GLU A 66 1.99 -2.43 2.87
CA GLU A 66 2.84 -1.30 2.47
C GLU A 66 2.01 -0.04 2.17
N LEU A 67 0.86 -0.19 1.48
CA LEU A 67 -0.05 0.92 1.22
C LEU A 67 -0.56 1.52 2.54
N LEU A 68 -1.00 0.69 3.49
CA LEU A 68 -1.45 1.15 4.81
C LEU A 68 -0.34 1.85 5.58
N TYR A 69 0.85 1.27 5.59
CA TYR A 69 2.01 1.89 6.22
C TYR A 69 2.30 3.28 5.66
N ARG A 70 2.26 3.44 4.33
CA ARG A 70 2.43 4.76 3.69
C ARG A 70 1.28 5.72 4.01
N MET A 71 0.06 5.22 4.11
CA MET A 71 -1.10 6.03 4.49
C MET A 71 -1.05 6.47 5.95
N GLU A 72 -0.47 5.70 6.87
CA GLU A 72 -0.38 6.04 8.30
C GLU A 72 0.88 6.86 8.63
N ASN A 73 1.94 6.70 7.84
CA ASN A 73 3.18 7.40 8.09
C ASN A 73 3.07 8.87 7.70
N LEU A 74 3.10 9.73 8.72
CA LEU A 74 3.00 11.19 8.58
C LEU A 74 4.00 11.77 7.56
N ASN A 75 5.20 11.22 7.45
CA ASN A 75 6.18 11.71 6.49
C ASN A 75 5.72 11.46 5.04
N PHE A 76 5.16 10.29 4.76
CA PHE A 76 4.61 9.97 3.44
C PHE A 76 3.38 10.83 3.13
N GLN A 77 2.50 11.05 4.11
CA GLN A 77 1.37 11.96 3.95
C GLN A 77 1.83 13.38 3.58
N ILE A 78 2.81 13.93 4.31
CA ILE A 78 3.37 15.26 4.03
C ILE A 78 3.95 15.32 2.61
N ILE A 79 4.64 14.26 2.19
CA ILE A 79 5.22 14.17 0.85
C ILE A 79 4.11 14.19 -0.22
N LEU A 80 3.10 13.34 -0.10
CA LEU A 80 1.99 13.27 -1.06
C LEU A 80 1.23 14.59 -1.15
N LEU A 81 0.92 15.21 0.00
CA LEU A 81 0.23 16.50 0.04
C LEU A 81 1.04 17.62 -0.63
N GLY A 82 2.35 17.65 -0.42
CA GLY A 82 3.18 18.67 -1.08
C GLY A 82 3.38 18.40 -2.58
N ILE A 83 3.32 17.14 -3.02
CA ILE A 83 3.28 16.79 -4.45
C ILE A 83 2.01 17.35 -5.10
N ASP A 84 0.85 17.07 -4.50
CA ASP A 84 -0.44 17.57 -4.99
C ASP A 84 -0.48 19.11 -5.03
N ASP A 85 0.03 19.77 -3.98
CA ASP A 85 0.13 21.23 -3.94
C ASP A 85 1.01 21.79 -5.07
N CYS A 86 2.15 21.15 -5.36
CA CYS A 86 2.99 21.53 -6.49
C CYS A 86 2.27 21.39 -7.83
N ILE A 87 1.55 20.28 -8.06
CA ILE A 87 0.83 20.03 -9.32
C ILE A 87 -0.31 21.03 -9.48
N GLU A 88 -1.07 21.32 -8.42
CA GLU A 88 -2.17 22.29 -8.47
C GLU A 88 -1.66 23.72 -8.66
N LYS A 89 -0.54 24.09 -8.02
CA LYS A 89 0.13 25.38 -8.28
C LYS A 89 0.59 25.49 -9.71
N TYR A 90 1.22 24.44 -10.25
CA TYR A 90 1.61 24.40 -11.66
C TYR A 90 0.40 24.60 -12.57
N LYS A 91 -0.68 23.83 -12.37
CA LYS A 91 -1.91 23.92 -13.17
C LYS A 91 -2.53 25.31 -13.12
N LYS A 92 -2.53 25.98 -11.96
CA LYS A 92 -3.02 27.37 -11.82
C LYS A 92 -2.18 28.37 -12.63
N ILE A 93 -0.87 28.14 -12.75
CA ILE A 93 0.05 29.01 -13.48
C ILE A 93 0.01 28.73 -14.98
N SER A 94 0.06 27.46 -15.39
CA SER A 94 0.20 27.04 -16.78
C SER A 94 -1.14 26.82 -17.50
N GLY A 95 -2.24 26.67 -16.76
CA GLY A 95 -3.55 26.30 -17.29
C GLY A 95 -3.70 24.83 -17.68
N LYS A 96 -2.65 23.99 -17.50
CA LYS A 96 -2.64 22.57 -17.89
C LYS A 96 -2.06 21.69 -16.79
N HIS A 97 -2.36 20.39 -16.82
CA HIS A 97 -1.62 19.43 -16.00
C HIS A 97 -0.21 19.20 -16.58
N PRO A 98 0.81 18.99 -15.73
CA PRO A 98 2.14 18.65 -16.22
C PRO A 98 2.12 17.24 -16.81
N LEU A 99 2.71 17.08 -18.01
CA LEU A 99 2.75 15.80 -18.72
C LEU A 99 3.95 14.95 -18.29
N ASP A 100 5.11 15.59 -18.14
CA ASP A 100 6.34 15.01 -17.60
C ASP A 100 6.90 15.93 -16.53
N TYR A 101 7.28 15.36 -15.39
CA TYR A 101 7.82 16.13 -14.28
C TYR A 101 8.71 15.29 -13.37
N VAL A 102 9.61 15.97 -12.67
CA VAL A 102 10.43 15.41 -11.60
C VAL A 102 10.07 16.11 -10.29
N ILE A 103 9.88 15.29 -9.26
CA ILE A 103 9.69 15.75 -7.89
C ILE A 103 10.91 15.36 -7.09
N THR A 104 11.53 16.36 -6.46
CA THR A 104 12.61 16.14 -5.50
C THR A 104 12.11 16.45 -4.10
N VAL A 105 12.18 15.45 -3.22
CA VAL A 105 11.85 15.60 -1.80
C VAL A 105 13.15 15.68 -1.01
N ARG A 106 13.32 16.73 -0.20
CA ARG A 106 14.46 16.89 0.70
C ARG A 106 13.98 17.07 2.13
N LYS A 107 14.60 16.37 3.07
CA LYS A 107 14.40 16.62 4.50
C LYS A 107 15.47 17.60 4.97
N GLU A 108 15.07 18.82 5.32
CA GLU A 108 15.95 19.87 5.81
C GLU A 108 15.46 20.32 7.19
N PHE A 109 16.32 20.27 8.21
CA PHE A 109 16.01 20.70 9.59
C PHE A 109 14.68 20.13 10.13
N SER A 110 14.46 18.83 9.91
CA SER A 110 13.23 18.10 10.29
C SER A 110 11.96 18.43 9.49
N THR A 111 12.05 19.28 8.48
CA THR A 111 10.93 19.63 7.60
C THR A 111 11.15 19.05 6.21
N PHE A 112 10.10 18.51 5.59
CA PHE A 112 10.17 18.13 4.17
C PHE A 112 9.98 19.37 3.29
N LYS A 113 10.87 19.53 2.32
CA LYS A 113 10.76 20.48 1.21
C LYS A 113 10.58 19.69 -0.07
N ILE A 114 9.61 20.12 -0.88
CA ILE A 114 9.27 19.48 -2.13
C ILE A 114 9.51 20.47 -3.26
N TYR A 115 10.28 20.03 -4.25
CA TYR A 115 10.63 20.79 -5.42
C TYR A 115 10.03 20.11 -6.64
N PHE A 116 9.43 20.90 -7.51
CA PHE A 116 8.77 20.45 -8.72
C PHE A 116 9.45 21.06 -9.94
N MET A 117 9.72 20.23 -10.94
CA MET A 117 10.29 20.63 -12.22
C MET A 117 9.52 19.93 -13.34
N GLU A 118 8.87 20.69 -14.22
CA GLU A 118 8.38 20.17 -15.50
C GLU A 118 9.58 19.94 -16.43
N ILE A 119 9.56 18.85 -17.19
CA ILE A 119 10.58 18.52 -18.21
C ILE A 119 10.09 18.97 -19.58
#